data_AF-A0A940NN89-F1
#
_entry.id   AF-A0A940NN89-F1
#
_cell.length_a   1.000
_cell.length_b   1.000
_cell.length_c   1.000
_cell.angle_alpha   90.00
_cell.angle_beta   90.00
_cell.angle_gamma   90.00
#
_symmetry.space_group_name_H-M   'P 1'
#
loop_
_entity.id
_entity.type
_entity.pdbx_description
1 polymer ?
#
loop_
_entity_poly.entity_id
_entity_poly.type
_entity_poly.pdbx_seq_one_letter_code
_entity_poly.pdbx_strand_id
1 'polypeptide(L)' 'MFTEQVQYRENVVWIKNNEGKDLPLPGITVKLSETPGTVRLAPPSVGEYNLEYYGKLGYTEEQIQEMYDKGII' A
#
# COMPACT_ATOMS: atom_id res chain seq x y z
N MET A 1 19.19 15.64 -4.32
CA MET A 1 18.60 15.30 -5.64
C MET A 1 19.13 13.93 -6.05
N PHE A 2 18.30 13.03 -6.59
CA PHE A 2 18.74 11.70 -7.01
C PHE A 2 19.67 11.77 -8.23
N THR A 3 20.57 10.80 -8.40
CA THR A 3 21.45 10.77 -9.58
C THR A 3 20.65 10.53 -10.85
N GLU A 4 21.19 10.91 -12.00
CA GLU A 4 20.56 10.69 -13.32
C GLU A 4 20.19 9.22 -13.53
N GLN A 5 21.08 8.29 -13.17
CA GLN A 5 20.82 6.86 -13.28
C GLN A 5 19.64 6.40 -12.42
N VAL A 6 19.48 6.94 -11.20
CA VAL A 6 18.37 6.58 -10.31
C VAL A 6 17.04 7.10 -10.85
N GLN A 7 17.03 8.30 -11.44
CA GLN A 7 15.86 8.89 -12.05
C GLN A 7 15.47 8.16 -13.34
N TYR A 8 16.43 7.92 -14.24
CA TYR A 8 16.22 7.20 -15.50
C TYR A 8 15.66 5.80 -15.29
N ARG A 9 16.09 5.12 -14.22
CA ARG A 9 15.63 3.77 -13.89
C ARG A 9 14.36 3.74 -13.04
N GLU A 10 13.79 4.90 -12.68
CA GLU A 10 12.64 4.97 -11.79
C GLU A 10 12.87 4.14 -10.51
N ASN A 11 14.10 4.22 -9.98
CA ASN A 11 14.47 3.50 -8.77
C ASN A 11 13.86 4.14 -7.52
N VAL A 12 13.36 5.37 -7.65
CA VAL A 12 12.49 6.04 -6.68
C VAL A 12 11.24 6.48 -7.40
N VAL A 13 10.09 6.08 -6.88
CA VAL A 13 8.77 6.47 -7.38
C VAL A 13 8.07 7.30 -6.32
N TRP A 14 7.23 8.23 -6.77
CA TRP A 14 6.45 9.10 -5.89
C TRP A 14 4.99 8.67 -5.98
N ILE A 15 4.40 8.32 -4.84
CA ILE A 15 2.99 7.98 -4.72
C ILE A 15 2.34 8.86 -3.67
N LYS A 16 1.04 9.11 -3.81
CA LYS A 16 0.24 9.79 -2.80
C LYS A 16 -0.10 8.80 -1.68
N ASN A 17 0.23 9.14 -0.44
CA ASN A 17 -0.28 8.41 0.72
C ASN A 17 -1.78 8.72 0.95
N ASN A 18 -2.37 8.10 1.96
CA ASN A 18 -3.80 8.29 2.29
C ASN A 18 -4.15 9.71 2.73
N GLU A 19 -3.17 10.52 3.12
CA GLU A 19 -3.32 11.94 3.45
C GLU A 19 -3.14 12.86 2.23
N GLY A 20 -2.92 12.30 1.03
CA GLY A 20 -2.67 13.06 -0.19
C GLY A 20 -1.27 13.68 -0.30
N LYS A 21 -0.33 13.26 0.54
CA LYS A 21 1.07 13.73 0.52
C LYS A 21 1.93 12.85 -0.36
N ASP A 22 2.89 13.46 -1.07
CA ASP A 22 3.87 12.72 -1.86
C ASP A 22 4.84 11.96 -0.95
N LEU A 23 4.91 10.65 -1.17
CA LEU A 23 5.76 9.73 -0.44
C LEU A 23 6.76 9.09 -1.42
N PRO A 24 8.07 9.29 -1.25
CA PRO A 24 9.07 8.59 -2.06
C PRO A 24 9.17 7.14 -1.59
N LEU A 25 9.05 6.21 -2.52
CA LEU A 25 9.21 4.78 -2.29
C LEU A 25 10.29 4.21 -3.21
N PRO A 26 11.00 3.15 -2.78
CA PRO A 26 11.79 2.35 -3.70
C PRO A 26 10.92 1.86 -4.86
N GLY A 27 11.36 2.11 -6.09
CA GLY A 27 10.77 1.52 -7.28
C GLY A 27 11.14 0.05 -7.42
N ILE A 28 10.54 -0.63 -8.41
CA ILE A 28 10.88 -2.02 -8.71
C ILE A 28 12.31 -2.08 -9.26
N THR A 29 13.23 -2.71 -8.53
CA THR A 29 14.66 -2.70 -8.85
C THR A 29 14.98 -3.53 -10.10
N VAL A 30 14.38 -4.71 -10.23
CA VAL A 30 14.53 -5.60 -11.39
C VAL A 30 13.51 -5.21 -12.45
N LYS A 31 13.98 -4.80 -13.63
CA LYS A 31 13.11 -4.36 -14.74
C LYS A 31 12.95 -5.51 -15.72
N LEU A 32 11.79 -6.18 -15.66
CA LEU A 32 11.43 -7.24 -16.60
C LEU A 32 10.75 -6.62 -17.82
N SER A 33 11.13 -7.07 -19.02
CA SER A 33 10.58 -6.55 -20.27
C SER A 33 9.17 -7.05 -20.56
N GLU A 34 8.88 -8.32 -20.25
CA GLU A 34 7.58 -8.94 -20.54
C GLU A 34 6.57 -8.77 -19.39
N THR A 35 7.05 -8.85 -18.14
CA THR A 35 6.22 -8.80 -16.93
C THR A 35 6.71 -7.71 -15.97
N PRO A 36 6.69 -6.44 -16.37
CA PRO A 36 7.15 -5.35 -15.51
C PRO A 36 6.32 -5.29 -14.22
N GLY A 37 7.03 -5.31 -13.08
CA GLY A 37 6.40 -5.06 -11.78
C GLY A 37 5.93 -3.60 -11.68
N THR A 38 4.88 -3.36 -10.90
CA THR A 38 4.34 -2.02 -10.67
C THR A 38 4.08 -1.75 -9.19
N VAL A 39 4.43 -0.55 -8.73
CA VAL A 39 4.01 -0.04 -7.41
C VAL A 39 2.61 0.55 -7.59
N ARG A 40 1.60 -0.10 -7.01
CA ARG A 40 0.19 0.24 -7.26
C ARG A 40 -0.46 0.99 -6.10
N LEU A 41 -0.08 0.67 -4.88
CA LEU A 41 -0.70 1.17 -3.66
C LEU A 41 0.37 1.80 -2.79
N ALA A 42 -0.01 2.86 -2.08
CA ALA A 42 0.78 3.37 -0.99
C ALA A 42 0.74 2.38 0.19
N PRO A 43 1.68 2.47 1.14
CA PRO A 43 1.58 1.73 2.39
C PRO A 43 0.24 2.06 3.07
N PRO A 44 -0.53 1.05 3.50
CA PRO A 44 -1.81 1.29 4.12
C PRO A 44 -1.66 1.90 5.51
N SER A 45 -2.73 2.56 5.96
CA SER A 45 -2.89 2.93 7.36
C SER A 45 -3.21 1.70 8.22
N VAL A 46 -2.96 1.80 9.52
CA VAL A 46 -3.31 0.73 10.47
C VAL A 46 -4.82 0.46 10.38
N GLY A 47 -5.18 -0.78 10.08
CA GLY A 47 -6.57 -1.23 9.99
C GLY A 47 -7.33 -0.84 8.71
N GLU A 48 -6.69 -0.20 7.72
CA GLU A 48 -7.37 0.33 6.51
C GLU A 48 -8.19 -0.72 5.75
N TYR A 49 -7.73 -1.97 5.74
CA TYR A 49 -8.40 -3.06 5.01
C TYR A 49 -9.05 -4.11 5.92
N ASN A 50 -9.23 -3.83 7.23
CA ASN A 50 -9.84 -4.78 8.16
C ASN A 50 -11.23 -5.22 7.69
N LEU A 51 -12.10 -4.26 7.35
CA LEU A 51 -13.45 -4.54 6.86
C LEU A 51 -13.43 -5.43 5.60
N GLU A 52 -12.59 -5.10 4.63
CA GLU A 52 -12.48 -5.84 3.38
C GLU A 52 -12.01 -7.28 3.60
N TYR A 53 -10.91 -7.48 4.34
CA TYR A 53 -10.33 -8.81 4.51
C TYR A 53 -11.09 -9.66 5.52
N TYR A 54 -11.62 -9.09 6.59
CA TYR A 54 -12.43 -9.87 7.54
C TYR A 54 -13.78 -10.27 6.92
N GLY A 55 -14.39 -9.40 6.10
CA GLY A 55 -15.56 -9.77 5.30
C GLY A 55 -15.25 -10.93 4.34
N LYS A 56 -14.09 -10.89 3.66
CA LYS A 56 -13.62 -12.01 2.81
C LYS A 56 -13.37 -13.31 3.58
N LEU A 57 -13.05 -13.22 4.87
CA LEU A 57 -12.87 -14.37 5.76
C LEU A 57 -14.19 -14.87 6.36
N GLY A 58 -15.31 -14.18 6.12
CA GLY A 58 -16.66 -14.58 6.55
C GLY A 58 -17.13 -13.98 7.87
N TYR A 59 -16.43 -12.98 8.40
CA TYR A 59 -16.93 -12.22 9.56
C TYR A 59 -18.07 -11.29 9.13
N THR A 60 -19.10 -11.18 9.96
CA THR A 60 -20.17 -10.19 9.74
C THR A 60 -19.73 -8.80 10.16
N GLU A 61 -20.40 -7.76 9.67
CA GLU A 61 -20.13 -6.37 10.06
C GLU A 61 -20.26 -6.17 11.57
N GLU A 62 -21.22 -6.86 12.21
CA GLU A 62 -21.43 -6.80 13.66
C GLU A 62 -20.25 -7.41 14.43
N GLN A 63 -19.70 -8.54 13.96
CA GLN A 63 -18.54 -9.16 14.58
C GLN A 63 -17.29 -8.29 14.46
N ILE A 64 -17.12 -7.63 13.32
CA ILE A 64 -15.99 -6.70 13.09
C ILE A 64 -16.13 -5.48 14.00
N GLN A 65 -17.34 -4.92 14.11
CA GLN A 65 -17.62 -3.80 15.01
C GLN A 65 -17.36 -4.17 16.48
N GLU A 66 -17.75 -5.37 16.90
CA GLU A 66 -17.47 -5.87 18.26
C GLU A 66 -15.96 -5.94 18.55
N MET A 67 -15.14 -6.32 17.57
CA MET A 67 -13.68 -6.33 17.72
C MET A 67 -13.10 -4.92 17.87
N TYR A 68 -13.62 -3.94 17.10
CA TYR A 68 -13.25 -2.53 17.23
C TYR A 68 -13.62 -1.99 18.62
N ASP A 69 -14.85 -2.25 19.08
CA ASP A 69 -15.33 -1.77 20.38
C ASP A 69 -14.53 -2.35 21.55
N LYS A 70 -14.03 -3.59 21.38
CA LYS A 70 -13.16 -4.26 22.35
C LYS A 70 -11.68 -3.86 22.24
N GLY A 71 -11.29 -3.07 21.25
CA GLY A 71 -9.91 -2.68 20.99
C GLY A 71 -9.00 -3.84 20.58
N ILE A 72 -9.57 -4.89 19.97
CA ILE A 72 -8.81 -6.02 19.41
C ILE A 72 -8.19 -5.63 18.06
N ILE A 73 -8.90 -4.79 17.30
CA ILE A 73 -8.51 -4.28 15.97
C ILE A 73 -8.68 -2.76 15.88
#